data_AF-A0A7L1G5Z3-F1
#
_entry.id   AF-A0A7L1G5Z3-F1
#
_cell.length_a   1.000
_cell.length_b   1.000
_cell.length_c   1.000
_cell.angle_alpha   90.00
_cell.angle_beta   90.00
_cell.angle_gamma   90.00
#
_symmetry.space_group_name_H-M   'P 1'
#
loop_
_entity.id
_entity.type
_entity.pdbx_description
1 polymer ?
#
loop_
_entity_poly.entity_id
_entity_poly.type
_entity_poly.pdbx_seq_one_letter_code
_entity_poly.pdbx_strand_id
1 'polypeptide(L)'
;YPSGNLAVMVVRHQAQLVCIVQEDRPSNAKIQAVFQSRGRSTCYYPSGTVWINMDTQGGQYFNHRGCRVRRWRWPSTLMSSEPQVPLSPIFISLNQYVGVRILGQDKIIVSFLAMGQQAKLNVGTKVQVSSWLRPPTPLGEGELLLLAFRVRILQLLDRLRGCLTFPSTEQWDKIKPPAFLTTQTWKILELCTCPGMSEELRSSVRAIVNA
;
A
#
# COMPACT_ATOMS: atom_id res chain seq x y z
N TYR A 1 13.13 21.63 -14.79
CA TYR A 1 11.97 21.98 -15.62
C TYR A 1 12.33 23.13 -16.56
N PRO A 2 11.58 23.38 -17.65
CA PRO A 2 11.78 24.58 -18.47
C PRO A 2 11.72 25.89 -17.68
N SER A 3 10.95 25.90 -16.58
CA SER A 3 10.87 26.98 -15.59
C SER A 3 12.16 27.25 -14.80
N GLY A 4 13.16 26.37 -14.86
CA GLY A 4 14.34 26.40 -14.01
C GLY A 4 14.20 25.62 -12.69
N ASN A 5 13.00 25.18 -12.32
CA ASN A 5 12.78 24.43 -11.07
C ASN A 5 13.35 23.00 -11.14
N LEU A 6 13.70 22.42 -9.99
CA LEU A 6 14.20 21.05 -9.88
C LEU A 6 13.11 20.04 -10.26
N ALA A 7 13.41 19.11 -11.19
CA ALA A 7 12.46 18.09 -11.62
C ALA A 7 12.69 16.73 -10.97
N VAL A 8 13.93 16.24 -11.07
CA VAL A 8 14.32 14.92 -10.57
C VAL A 8 15.65 15.07 -9.88
N MET A 9 15.77 14.48 -8.69
CA MET A 9 17.04 14.38 -7.96
C MET A 9 17.29 12.93 -7.55
N VAL A 10 18.55 12.52 -7.61
CA VAL A 10 18.98 11.21 -7.12
C VAL A 10 19.95 11.45 -5.98
N VAL A 11 19.59 10.96 -4.80
CA VAL A 11 20.40 11.09 -3.59
C VAL A 11 20.96 9.72 -3.23
N ARG A 12 22.23 9.68 -2.81
CA ARG A 12 22.85 8.49 -2.24
C ARG A 12 22.97 8.66 -0.73
N HIS A 13 22.50 7.67 0.02
CA HIS A 13 22.76 7.54 1.45
C HIS A 13 23.32 6.16 1.73
N GLN A 14 24.60 6.09 2.13
CA GLN A 14 25.36 4.84 2.23
C GLN A 14 25.29 4.03 0.92
N ALA A 15 24.83 2.79 0.98
CA ALA A 15 24.63 1.90 -0.17
C ALA A 15 23.24 2.03 -0.83
N GLN A 16 22.41 3.00 -0.42
CA GLN A 16 21.06 3.20 -0.92
C GLN A 16 20.97 4.41 -1.84
N LEU A 17 20.22 4.26 -2.93
CA LEU A 17 19.88 5.35 -3.84
C LEU A 17 18.39 5.65 -3.71
N VAL A 18 18.05 6.93 -3.68
CA VAL A 18 16.68 7.41 -3.68
C VAL A 18 16.53 8.40 -4.83
N CYS A 19 15.66 8.06 -5.78
CA CYS A 19 15.23 8.97 -6.84
C CYS A 19 13.94 9.65 -6.38
N ILE A 20 13.93 10.99 -6.40
CA ILE A 20 12.81 11.82 -5.99
C ILE A 20 12.41 12.68 -7.18
N VAL A 21 11.11 12.65 -7.51
CA VAL A 21 10.50 13.55 -8.50
C VAL A 21 9.76 14.64 -7.74
N GLN A 22 9.98 15.90 -8.09
CA GLN A 22 9.36 17.06 -7.45
C GLN A 22 8.38 17.76 -8.40
N GLU A 23 7.46 18.54 -7.85
CA GLU A 23 6.56 19.41 -8.61
C GLU A 23 7.33 20.58 -9.23
N ASP A 24 6.85 21.08 -10.38
CA ASP A 24 7.40 22.29 -11.02
C ASP A 24 6.98 23.56 -10.25
N ARG A 25 7.61 23.78 -9.09
CA ARG A 25 7.41 24.98 -8.25
C ARG A 25 8.73 25.52 -7.71
N PRO A 26 8.84 26.85 -7.52
CA PRO A 26 10.05 27.48 -7.03
C PRO A 26 10.30 27.30 -5.52
N SER A 27 9.23 27.17 -4.72
CA SER A 27 9.30 26.95 -3.27
C SER A 27 8.27 25.94 -2.81
N ASN A 28 8.59 25.20 -1.76
CA ASN A 28 7.73 24.16 -1.17
C ASN A 28 7.22 23.14 -2.22
N ALA A 29 8.08 22.80 -3.18
CA ALA A 29 7.74 21.84 -4.24
C ALA A 29 7.37 20.49 -3.61
N LYS A 30 6.18 20.00 -3.92
CA LYS A 30 5.71 18.72 -3.39
C LYS A 30 6.43 17.57 -4.08
N ILE A 31 6.64 16.49 -3.33
CA ILE A 31 7.16 15.25 -3.90
C ILE A 31 6.05 14.57 -4.70
N GLN A 32 6.31 14.28 -5.96
CA GLN A 32 5.38 13.58 -6.85
C GLN A 32 5.67 12.08 -6.94
N ALA A 33 6.92 11.66 -6.75
CA ALA A 33 7.27 10.25 -6.63
C ALA A 33 8.60 10.06 -5.89
N VAL A 34 8.74 8.89 -5.26
CA VAL A 34 9.96 8.43 -4.60
C VAL A 34 10.22 6.99 -5.03
N PHE A 35 11.45 6.68 -5.45
CA PHE A 35 11.90 5.34 -5.80
C PHE A 35 13.18 5.04 -5.05
N GLN A 36 13.14 4.02 -4.21
CA GLN A 36 14.29 3.59 -3.40
C GLN A 36 14.91 2.33 -4.01
N SER A 37 16.24 2.25 -4.01
CA SER A 37 16.97 1.08 -4.51
C SER A 37 16.71 -0.21 -3.71
N ARG A 38 16.05 -0.14 -2.55
CA ARG A 38 15.56 -1.30 -1.80
C ARG A 38 14.22 -1.84 -2.30
N GLY A 39 13.69 -1.31 -3.41
CA GLY A 39 12.46 -1.76 -4.06
C GLY A 39 11.20 -1.06 -3.57
N ARG A 40 11.28 -0.20 -2.55
CA ARG A 40 10.15 0.63 -2.11
C ARG A 40 9.96 1.83 -3.03
N SER A 41 8.75 2.01 -3.54
CA SER A 41 8.44 3.13 -4.43
C SER A 41 7.02 3.63 -4.21
N THR A 42 6.83 4.93 -4.30
CA THR A 42 5.51 5.57 -4.14
C THR A 42 5.36 6.70 -5.14
N CYS A 43 4.20 6.79 -5.78
CA CYS A 43 3.83 7.89 -6.67
C CYS A 43 2.54 8.54 -6.14
N TYR A 44 2.42 9.85 -6.33
CA TYR A 44 1.31 10.65 -5.83
C TYR A 44 0.55 11.31 -6.97
N TYR A 45 -0.75 11.48 -6.78
CA TYR A 45 -1.54 12.42 -7.56
C TYR A 45 -1.09 13.86 -7.27
N PRO A 46 -1.38 14.83 -8.16
CA PRO A 46 -1.16 16.25 -7.87
C PRO A 46 -1.83 16.75 -6.58
N SER A 47 -2.92 16.10 -6.16
CA SER A 47 -3.59 16.36 -4.86
C SER A 47 -2.73 16.00 -3.65
N GLY A 48 -1.71 15.17 -3.83
CA GLY A 48 -0.92 14.55 -2.75
C GLY A 48 -1.43 13.18 -2.30
N THR A 49 -2.57 12.72 -2.81
CA THR A 49 -3.07 11.36 -2.53
C THR A 49 -2.15 10.31 -3.15
N VAL A 50 -1.89 9.20 -2.45
CA VAL A 50 -1.14 8.08 -3.02
C VAL A 50 -1.85 7.56 -4.26
N TRP A 51 -1.10 7.45 -5.36
CA TRP A 51 -1.57 6.87 -6.61
C TRP A 51 -1.07 5.44 -6.75
N ILE A 52 0.22 5.22 -6.54
CA ILE A 52 0.84 3.90 -6.62
C ILE A 52 1.74 3.71 -5.41
N ASN A 53 1.69 2.52 -4.82
CA ASN A 53 2.65 2.09 -3.80
C ASN A 53 3.19 0.71 -4.16
N MET A 54 4.50 0.55 -4.12
CA MET A 54 5.21 -0.67 -4.55
C MET A 54 6.32 -1.03 -3.58
N ASP A 55 6.58 -2.32 -3.49
CA ASP A 55 7.69 -2.91 -2.74
C ASP A 55 8.30 -4.09 -3.53
N THR A 56 9.13 -4.89 -2.86
CA THR A 56 9.79 -6.05 -3.47
C THR A 56 8.85 -7.22 -3.78
N GLN A 57 7.61 -7.20 -3.29
CA GLN A 57 6.62 -8.26 -3.51
C GLN A 57 5.64 -7.91 -4.62
N GLY A 58 5.31 -6.63 -4.78
CA GLY A 58 4.37 -6.21 -5.80
C GLY A 58 4.03 -4.73 -5.72
N GLY A 59 2.78 -4.43 -6.06
CA GLY A 59 2.28 -3.07 -5.99
C GLY A 59 0.77 -2.96 -5.89
N GLN A 60 0.34 -1.77 -5.52
CA GLN A 60 -1.05 -1.37 -5.36
C GLN A 60 -1.29 -0.09 -6.16
N TYR A 61 -2.42 -0.03 -6.85
CA TYR A 61 -2.91 1.15 -7.55
C TYR A 61 -4.15 1.67 -6.82
N PHE A 62 -4.16 2.97 -6.56
CA PHE A 62 -5.21 3.69 -5.85
C PHE A 62 -5.85 4.72 -6.78
N ASN A 63 -7.11 5.03 -6.55
CA ASN A 63 -7.78 6.15 -7.22
C ASN A 63 -7.52 7.48 -6.48
N HIS A 64 -7.99 8.58 -7.06
CA HIS A 64 -7.83 9.94 -6.49
C HIS A 64 -8.45 10.11 -5.08
N ARG A 65 -9.37 9.22 -4.68
CA ARG A 65 -9.99 9.19 -3.33
C ARG A 65 -9.20 8.33 -2.34
N GLY A 66 -8.09 7.72 -2.76
CA GLY A 66 -7.28 6.83 -1.94
C GLY A 66 -7.82 5.40 -1.83
N CYS A 67 -8.86 5.03 -2.58
CA CYS A 67 -9.36 3.65 -2.58
C CYS A 67 -8.50 2.77 -3.49
N ARG A 68 -8.11 1.59 -3.00
CA ARG A 68 -7.38 0.59 -3.79
C ARG A 68 -8.27 0.03 -4.90
N VAL A 69 -7.84 0.19 -6.16
CA VAL A 69 -8.56 -0.30 -7.34
C VAL A 69 -7.89 -1.53 -7.95
N ARG A 70 -6.58 -1.71 -7.75
CA ARG A 70 -5.83 -2.83 -8.29
C ARG A 70 -4.67 -3.21 -7.38
N ARG A 71 -4.33 -4.50 -7.36
CA ARG A 71 -3.10 -5.04 -6.76
C ARG A 71 -2.46 -6.00 -7.76
N TRP A 72 -1.13 -6.05 -7.78
CA TRP A 72 -0.36 -7.04 -8.52
C TRP A 72 0.80 -7.55 -7.68
N ARG A 73 1.39 -8.66 -8.10
CA ARG A 73 2.63 -9.19 -7.54
C ARG A 73 3.69 -9.26 -8.62
N TRP A 74 4.95 -9.16 -8.23
CA TRP A 74 6.05 -9.40 -9.16
C TRP A 74 6.17 -10.90 -9.43
N PRO A 75 6.56 -11.31 -10.65
CA PRO A 75 6.92 -12.69 -10.92
C PRO A 75 8.05 -13.12 -9.98
N SER A 76 7.83 -14.15 -9.18
CA SER A 76 8.82 -14.70 -8.25
C SER A 76 9.20 -16.10 -8.69
N THR A 77 10.50 -16.36 -8.79
CA THR A 77 11.03 -17.71 -9.05
C THR A 77 10.84 -18.67 -7.87
N LEU A 78 10.48 -18.16 -6.70
CA LEU A 78 10.39 -18.94 -5.45
C LEU A 78 8.98 -19.41 -5.10
N MET A 79 7.93 -18.83 -5.68
CA MET A 79 6.54 -19.11 -5.33
C MET A 79 5.75 -19.52 -6.57
N SER A 80 5.86 -20.79 -6.94
CA SER A 80 5.21 -21.39 -8.11
C SER A 80 3.74 -21.78 -7.89
N SER A 81 3.17 -21.56 -6.69
CA SER A 81 1.91 -22.21 -6.30
C SER A 81 0.67 -21.30 -6.24
N GLU A 82 0.78 -19.98 -6.26
CA GLU A 82 -0.40 -19.10 -6.19
C GLU A 82 -0.71 -18.44 -7.55
N PRO A 83 -2.00 -18.29 -7.91
CA PRO A 83 -2.40 -17.58 -9.12
C PRO A 83 -1.93 -16.12 -9.03
N GLN A 84 -0.84 -15.82 -9.74
CA GLN A 84 -0.32 -14.47 -9.84
C GLN A 84 -1.18 -13.70 -10.83
N VAL A 85 -1.82 -12.60 -10.39
CA VAL A 85 -2.38 -11.64 -11.35
C VAL A 85 -1.20 -10.94 -12.03
N PRO A 86 -0.97 -11.17 -13.33
CA PRO A 86 0.16 -10.58 -14.02
C PRO A 86 0.02 -9.06 -14.04
N LEU A 87 1.15 -8.37 -13.89
CA LEU A 87 1.20 -6.94 -14.12
C LEU A 87 0.89 -6.67 -15.60
N SER A 88 -0.16 -5.89 -15.87
CA SER A 88 -0.28 -5.22 -17.16
C SER A 88 0.46 -3.89 -17.07
N PRO A 89 1.21 -3.48 -18.11
CA PRO A 89 1.97 -2.24 -18.13
C PRO A 89 1.19 -1.05 -17.57
N ILE A 90 1.77 -0.37 -16.58
CA ILE A 90 1.17 0.83 -15.97
C ILE A 90 1.91 2.07 -16.48
N PHE A 91 1.13 3.08 -16.84
CA PHE A 91 1.60 4.38 -17.29
C PHE A 91 0.87 5.44 -16.49
N ILE A 92 1.64 6.31 -15.85
CA ILE A 92 1.08 7.47 -15.16
C ILE A 92 1.86 8.72 -15.57
N SER A 93 1.15 9.84 -15.69
CA SER A 93 1.73 11.15 -15.90
C SER A 93 1.68 11.89 -14.56
N LEU A 94 2.84 12.14 -13.95
CA LEU A 94 2.93 12.84 -12.67
C LEU A 94 2.66 14.34 -12.85
N ASN A 95 3.10 14.89 -13.99
CA ASN A 95 2.83 16.24 -14.46
C ASN A 95 3.01 16.30 -15.99
N GLN A 96 2.87 17.47 -16.60
CA GLN A 96 2.98 17.65 -18.05
C GLN A 96 4.33 17.25 -18.67
N TYR A 97 5.41 17.19 -17.87
CA TYR A 97 6.76 16.86 -18.32
C TYR A 97 7.26 15.50 -17.82
N VAL A 98 6.76 14.99 -16.68
CA VAL A 98 7.25 13.76 -16.05
C VAL A 98 6.21 12.64 -16.08
N GLY A 99 6.59 11.50 -16.63
CA GLY A 99 5.79 10.27 -16.60
C GLY A 99 6.56 9.09 -15.99
N VAL A 100 5.82 8.09 -15.50
CA VAL A 100 6.35 6.84 -14.96
C VAL A 100 5.74 5.67 -15.73
N ARG A 101 6.61 4.77 -16.20
CA ARG A 101 6.24 3.51 -16.86
C ARG A 101 6.70 2.33 -16.01
N ILE A 102 5.77 1.46 -15.62
CA ILE A 102 6.02 0.29 -14.78
C ILE A 102 5.72 -0.96 -15.61
N LEU A 103 6.76 -1.72 -15.94
CA LEU A 103 6.66 -2.97 -16.71
C LEU A 103 7.05 -4.20 -15.89
N GLY A 104 7.84 -4.01 -14.85
CA GLY A 104 8.40 -5.06 -14.01
C GLY A 104 9.19 -4.44 -12.86
N GLN A 105 9.61 -5.26 -11.90
CA GLN A 105 10.34 -4.82 -10.70
C GLN A 105 11.64 -4.07 -11.06
N ASP A 106 12.34 -4.51 -12.11
CA ASP A 106 13.59 -3.97 -12.63
C ASP A 106 13.40 -3.02 -13.82
N LYS A 107 12.16 -2.82 -14.26
CA LYS A 107 11.77 -2.02 -15.43
C LYS A 107 10.74 -0.98 -15.03
N ILE A 108 11.18 -0.07 -14.16
CA ILE A 108 10.42 1.12 -13.77
C ILE A 108 11.16 2.33 -14.32
N ILE A 109 10.55 3.03 -15.28
CA ILE A 109 11.21 4.12 -16.01
C ILE A 109 10.52 5.44 -15.68
N VAL A 110 11.28 6.38 -15.13
CA VAL A 110 10.89 7.78 -15.03
C VAL A 110 11.34 8.47 -16.32
N SER A 111 10.42 9.10 -17.03
CA SER A 111 10.69 9.86 -18.24
C SER A 111 10.43 11.34 -18.00
N PHE A 112 11.38 12.18 -18.34
CA PHE A 112 11.23 13.64 -18.38
C PHE A 112 11.28 14.08 -19.85
N LEU A 113 10.23 14.75 -20.32
CA LEU A 113 10.10 15.24 -21.69
C LEU A 113 9.83 16.74 -21.66
N ALA A 114 10.71 17.53 -22.26
CA ALA A 114 10.51 18.96 -22.41
C ALA A 114 11.28 19.49 -23.63
N MET A 115 10.72 20.49 -24.31
CA MET A 115 11.39 21.17 -25.43
C MET A 115 11.90 20.21 -26.53
N GLY A 116 11.13 19.16 -26.84
CA GLY A 116 11.51 18.14 -27.84
C GLY A 116 12.61 17.17 -27.38
N GLN A 117 13.12 17.29 -26.15
CA GLN A 117 14.16 16.43 -25.59
C GLN A 117 13.60 15.51 -24.52
N GLN A 118 14.10 14.28 -24.46
CA GLN A 118 13.66 13.27 -23.49
C GLN A 118 14.84 12.68 -22.71
N ALA A 119 14.73 12.70 -21.38
CA ALA A 119 15.58 11.94 -20.48
C ALA A 119 14.80 10.77 -19.87
N LYS A 120 15.43 9.60 -19.76
CA LYS A 120 14.85 8.40 -19.15
C LYS A 120 15.78 7.86 -18.08
N LEU A 121 15.22 7.60 -16.90
CA LEU A 121 15.93 7.01 -15.77
C LEU A 121 15.26 5.69 -15.42
N ASN A 122 16.02 4.60 -15.48
CA ASN A 122 15.56 3.35 -14.89
C ASN A 122 15.77 3.42 -13.38
N VAL A 123 14.66 3.39 -12.65
CA VAL A 123 14.61 3.40 -11.18
C VAL A 123 14.11 2.07 -10.64
N GLY A 124 13.87 1.09 -11.52
CA GLY A 124 13.54 -0.28 -11.13
C GLY A 124 14.73 -0.95 -10.45
N THR A 125 14.47 -1.83 -9.48
CA THR A 125 15.52 -2.61 -8.84
C THR A 125 15.04 -4.03 -8.58
N LYS A 126 15.78 -5.02 -9.09
CA LYS A 126 15.54 -6.42 -8.78
C LYS A 126 16.17 -6.74 -7.42
N VAL A 127 15.38 -6.60 -6.37
CA VAL A 127 15.76 -7.10 -5.04
C VAL A 127 15.16 -8.49 -4.89
N GLN A 128 16.03 -9.51 -4.87
CA GLN A 128 15.62 -10.85 -4.49
C GLN A 128 15.47 -10.89 -2.97
N VAL A 129 14.28 -11.23 -2.49
CA VAL A 129 14.07 -11.55 -1.08
C VAL A 129 14.65 -12.94 -0.87
N SER A 130 15.76 -13.06 -0.14
CA SER A 130 16.25 -14.37 0.30
C SER A 130 15.15 -15.06 1.10
N SER A 131 14.72 -16.23 0.66
CA SER A 131 13.56 -17.00 1.13
C SER A 131 13.58 -17.42 2.61
N TRP A 132 14.58 -17.03 3.39
CA TRP A 132 14.73 -17.42 4.79
C TRP A 132 13.88 -16.59 5.77
N LEU A 133 13.20 -15.54 5.31
CA LEU A 133 12.31 -14.76 6.16
C LEU A 133 10.91 -14.64 5.54
N ARG A 134 10.12 -15.67 5.86
CA ARG A 134 8.66 -15.72 5.88
C ARG A 134 7.96 -15.72 4.50
N PRO A 135 7.05 -16.67 4.23
CA PRO A 135 6.07 -16.47 3.17
C PRO A 135 5.25 -15.21 3.53
N PRO A 136 5.07 -14.26 2.60
CA PRO A 136 4.27 -13.08 2.88
C PRO A 136 2.84 -13.52 3.12
N THR A 137 2.29 -13.19 4.28
CA THR A 137 0.86 -13.23 4.47
C THR A 137 0.19 -12.39 3.37
N PRO A 138 -0.99 -12.80 2.87
CA PRO A 138 -1.72 -12.06 1.84
C PRO A 138 -1.98 -10.58 2.19
N LEU A 139 -1.85 -10.23 3.48
CA LEU A 139 -2.15 -8.95 4.09
C LEU A 139 -0.96 -8.50 4.96
N GLY A 140 -0.55 -7.23 4.83
CA GLY A 140 0.52 -6.66 5.66
C GLY A 140 0.08 -6.49 7.12
N GLU A 141 1.03 -6.49 8.07
CA GLU A 141 0.72 -6.41 9.52
C GLU A 141 -0.17 -5.20 9.87
N GLY A 142 0.15 -4.03 9.30
CA GLY A 142 -0.68 -2.83 9.47
C GLY A 142 -2.06 -2.93 8.82
N GLU A 143 -2.20 -3.65 7.70
CA GLU A 143 -3.51 -3.87 7.06
C GLU A 143 -4.40 -4.77 7.94
N LEU A 144 -3.83 -5.79 8.60
CA LEU A 144 -4.55 -6.64 9.58
C LEU A 144 -5.05 -5.83 10.78
N LEU A 145 -4.18 -5.00 11.37
CA LEU A 145 -4.56 -4.13 12.49
C LEU A 145 -5.67 -3.15 12.08
N LEU A 146 -5.57 -2.54 10.90
CA LEU A 146 -6.61 -1.65 10.39
C LEU A 146 -7.96 -2.37 10.21
N LEU A 147 -7.96 -3.61 9.73
CA LEU A 147 -9.17 -4.43 9.66
C LEU A 147 -9.74 -4.74 11.05
N ALA A 148 -8.87 -5.09 12.01
CA ALA A 148 -9.27 -5.35 13.40
C ALA A 148 -9.92 -4.10 14.03
N PHE A 149 -9.29 -2.94 13.90
CA PHE A 149 -9.85 -1.67 14.38
C PHE A 149 -11.17 -1.31 13.69
N ARG A 150 -11.29 -1.56 12.38
CA ARG A 150 -12.55 -1.33 11.66
C ARG A 150 -13.69 -2.18 12.25
N VAL A 151 -13.44 -3.47 12.50
CA VAL A 151 -14.46 -4.34 13.12
C VAL A 151 -14.80 -3.85 14.52
N ARG A 152 -13.80 -3.46 15.32
CA ARG A 152 -14.02 -2.90 16.65
C ARG A 152 -14.89 -1.65 16.64
N ILE A 153 -14.62 -0.71 15.74
CA ILE A 153 -15.42 0.51 15.59
C ILE A 153 -16.87 0.14 15.24
N LEU A 154 -17.08 -0.80 14.32
CA LEU A 154 -18.43 -1.22 13.94
C LEU A 154 -19.18 -1.93 15.09
N GLN A 155 -18.50 -2.76 15.89
CA GLN A 155 -19.08 -3.35 17.10
C GLN A 155 -19.49 -2.29 18.12
N LEU A 156 -18.65 -1.27 18.34
CA LEU A 156 -18.98 -0.16 19.24
C LEU A 156 -20.17 0.65 18.75
N LEU A 157 -20.25 0.93 17.44
CA LEU A 157 -21.40 1.60 16.84
C LEU A 157 -22.68 0.78 16.95
N ASP A 158 -22.58 -0.54 16.80
CA ASP A 158 -23.70 -1.46 16.98
C ASP A 158 -24.20 -1.46 18.43
N ARG A 159 -23.29 -1.52 19.41
CA ARG A 159 -23.62 -1.37 20.84
C ARG A 159 -24.30 -0.03 21.13
N LEU A 160 -23.76 1.08 20.63
CA LEU A 160 -24.35 2.41 20.81
C LEU A 160 -25.77 2.49 20.24
N ARG A 161 -26.00 1.93 19.04
CA ARG A 161 -27.35 1.83 18.45
C ARG A 161 -28.27 0.97 19.29
N GLY A 162 -27.76 -0.15 19.82
CA GLY A 162 -28.46 -0.98 20.79
C GLY A 162 -28.97 -0.14 21.95
N CYS A 163 -28.07 0.57 22.65
CA CYS A 163 -28.41 1.42 23.80
C CYS A 163 -29.50 2.45 23.50
N LEU A 164 -29.45 3.08 22.31
CA LEU A 164 -30.47 4.04 21.89
C LEU A 164 -31.82 3.39 21.59
N THR A 165 -31.82 2.15 21.09
CA THR A 165 -33.05 1.46 20.66
C THR A 165 -33.75 0.76 21.83
N PHE A 166 -33.00 0.26 22.81
CA PHE A 166 -33.53 -0.50 23.95
C PHE A 166 -32.96 -0.01 25.30
N PRO A 167 -33.23 1.23 25.72
CA PRO A 167 -32.56 1.88 26.85
C PRO A 167 -32.74 1.17 28.21
N SER A 168 -33.77 0.35 28.36
CA SER A 168 -34.11 -0.35 29.61
C SER A 168 -33.52 -1.76 29.72
N THR A 169 -32.71 -2.20 28.76
CA THR A 169 -32.20 -3.58 28.73
C THR A 169 -30.97 -3.71 29.62
N GLU A 170 -30.95 -4.64 30.58
CA GLU A 170 -29.79 -4.87 31.46
C GLU A 170 -28.84 -5.97 30.96
N GLN A 171 -29.24 -6.75 29.96
CA GLN A 171 -28.50 -7.92 29.46
C GLN A 171 -27.86 -7.70 28.08
N TRP A 172 -27.12 -6.59 27.91
CA TRP A 172 -26.44 -6.25 26.65
C TRP A 172 -25.46 -7.30 26.16
N ASP A 173 -24.77 -7.99 27.07
CA ASP A 173 -23.77 -9.01 26.75
C ASP A 173 -24.37 -10.26 26.08
N LYS A 174 -25.70 -10.43 26.13
CA LYS A 174 -26.41 -11.56 25.52
C LYS A 174 -26.95 -11.24 24.12
N ILE A 175 -26.94 -9.98 23.71
CA ILE A 175 -27.42 -9.58 22.39
C ILE A 175 -26.37 -9.98 21.37
N LYS A 176 -26.75 -10.90 20.47
CA LYS A 176 -25.85 -11.38 19.43
C LYS A 176 -25.55 -10.23 18.45
N PRO A 177 -24.27 -10.00 18.11
CA PRO A 177 -23.94 -9.01 17.11
C PRO A 177 -24.52 -9.42 15.75
N PRO A 178 -24.76 -8.44 14.85
CA PRO A 178 -25.15 -8.69 13.48
C PRO A 178 -24.23 -9.72 12.79
N ALA A 179 -24.83 -10.62 12.00
CA ALA A 179 -24.12 -11.73 11.36
C ALA A 179 -22.91 -11.28 10.52
N PHE A 180 -22.96 -10.07 9.94
CA PHE A 180 -21.86 -9.52 9.15
C PHE A 180 -20.62 -9.20 10.02
N LEU A 181 -20.80 -8.76 11.27
CA LEU A 181 -19.71 -8.51 12.21
C LEU A 181 -19.07 -9.80 12.68
N THR A 182 -19.89 -10.82 12.97
CA THR A 182 -19.42 -12.17 13.31
C THR A 182 -18.60 -12.76 12.17
N THR A 183 -19.08 -12.61 10.93
CA THR A 183 -18.38 -13.08 9.73
C THR A 183 -17.06 -12.35 9.51
N GLN A 184 -17.02 -11.03 9.69
CA GLN A 184 -15.79 -10.24 9.53
C GLN A 184 -14.76 -10.57 10.62
N THR A 185 -15.21 -10.70 11.87
CA THR A 185 -14.38 -11.11 13.01
C THR A 185 -13.71 -12.45 12.74
N TRP A 186 -14.50 -13.45 12.31
CA TRP A 186 -14.00 -14.77 12.01
C TRP A 186 -12.96 -14.76 10.87
N LYS A 187 -13.25 -14.05 9.77
CA LYS A 187 -12.30 -13.92 8.65
C LYS A 187 -10.97 -13.27 9.06
N ILE A 188 -11.00 -12.27 9.94
CA ILE A 188 -9.77 -11.64 10.43
C ILE A 188 -8.98 -12.61 11.31
N LEU A 189 -9.64 -13.36 12.20
CA LEU A 189 -8.99 -14.36 13.03
C LEU A 189 -8.39 -15.51 12.21
N GLU A 190 -9.08 -15.94 11.16
CA GLU A 190 -8.56 -16.92 10.19
C GLU A 190 -7.33 -16.39 9.45
N LEU A 191 -7.32 -15.12 9.03
CA LEU A 191 -6.13 -14.52 8.43
C LEU A 191 -4.94 -14.42 9.41
N CYS A 192 -5.21 -14.37 10.72
CA CYS A 192 -4.17 -14.39 11.74
C CYS A 192 -3.57 -15.78 11.98
N THR A 193 -4.24 -16.88 11.62
CA THR A 193 -3.70 -18.24 11.79
C THR A 193 -2.69 -18.63 10.70
N CYS A 194 -2.48 -17.79 9.68
CA CYS A 194 -1.48 -18.04 8.65
C CYS A 194 -0.07 -18.24 9.25
N PRO A 195 0.67 -19.28 8.78
CA PRO A 195 2.05 -19.51 9.21
C PRO A 195 2.94 -18.36 8.73
N GLY A 196 3.58 -17.66 9.69
CA GLY A 196 4.45 -16.51 9.41
C GLY A 196 4.11 -15.22 10.16
N MET A 197 2.97 -15.14 10.87
CA MET A 197 2.60 -13.97 11.68
C MET A 197 3.29 -13.93 13.04
N SER A 198 3.68 -12.74 13.49
CA SER A 198 4.19 -12.51 14.85
C SER A 198 3.11 -12.81 15.88
N GLU A 199 3.49 -13.47 16.98
CA GLU A 199 2.56 -13.79 18.06
C GLU A 199 2.05 -12.52 18.77
N GLU A 200 2.86 -11.45 18.79
CA GLU A 200 2.47 -10.12 19.25
C GLU A 200 1.35 -9.51 18.39
N LEU A 201 1.43 -9.69 17.08
CA LEU A 201 0.40 -9.21 16.16
C LEU A 201 -0.89 -10.01 16.31
N ARG A 202 -0.79 -11.34 16.42
CA ARG A 202 -1.96 -12.21 16.64
C ARG A 202 -2.68 -11.87 17.95
N SER A 203 -1.92 -11.70 19.03
CA SER A 203 -2.46 -11.33 20.34
C SER A 203 -3.09 -9.93 20.30
N SER A 204 -2.45 -8.97 19.64
CA SER A 204 -3.01 -7.62 19.45
C SER A 204 -4.33 -7.63 18.68
N VAL A 205 -4.39 -8.33 17.54
CA VAL A 205 -5.61 -8.44 16.74
C VAL A 205 -6.73 -9.13 17.54
N ARG A 206 -6.42 -10.21 18.25
CA ARG A 206 -7.39 -10.92 19.10
C ARG A 206 -7.91 -10.02 20.22
N ALA A 207 -7.03 -9.26 20.88
CA ALA A 207 -7.40 -8.31 21.92
C ALA A 207 -8.31 -7.20 21.38
N ILE A 208 -8.02 -6.64 20.20
CA ILE A 208 -8.83 -5.58 19.60
C ILE A 208 -10.24 -6.06 19.26
N VAL A 209 -10.38 -7.27 18.69
CA VAL A 209 -11.67 -7.77 18.19
C VAL A 209 -12.55 -8.36 19.31
N ASN A 210 -11.94 -8.80 20.42
CA ASN A 210 -12.64 -9.40 21.56
C ASN A 210 -12.82 -8.47 22.78
N ALA A 211 -12.29 -7.24 22.75
CA ALA A 211 -12.54 -6.22 23.77
C ALA A 211 -14.00 -5.74 23.76
#